data_AF-A0A5B6X026-F1
#
_entry.id   AF-A0A5B6X026-F1
#
_cell.length_a   1.000
_cell.length_b   1.000
_cell.length_c   1.000
_cell.angle_alpha   90.00
_cell.angle_beta   90.00
_cell.angle_gamma   90.00
#
_symmetry.space_group_name_H-M   'P 1'
#
loop_
_entity.id
_entity.type
_entity.pdbx_description
1 polymer ?
#
loop_
_entity_poly.entity_id
_entity_poly.type
_entity_poly.pdbx_seq_one_letter_code
_entity_poly.pdbx_strand_id
1 'polypeptide(L)'
;MSLHWALICHGLITLTIVVSFLCGQWPIFQGTPISSIHRFLTFGAYQYFLRFIGAVFGDRGTNLILSVEYYCCDRPNPILQLIYLAIIGTTYYIIVKTSFSYIPGYYLSEVHRYASFLAVAVGILLFLVTSFSDPGTVKADNVSRYLSAYPYDNIIYTEKECPTYLLDRSTAAYAIDVLLALIITVDG
;
A
#
# COMPACT_ATOMS: atom_id res chain seq x y z
N MET A 1 -0.54 -0.77 -41.00
CA MET A 1 -1.49 -1.79 -40.50
C MET A 1 -1.02 -2.46 -39.22
N SER A 2 0.25 -2.87 -39.10
CA SER A 2 0.81 -3.49 -37.87
C SER A 2 0.68 -2.66 -36.59
N LEU A 3 0.85 -1.33 -36.66
CA LEU A 3 0.77 -0.45 -35.49
C LEU A 3 -0.63 -0.42 -34.86
N HIS A 4 -1.69 -0.37 -35.66
CA HIS A 4 -3.07 -0.38 -35.14
C HIS A 4 -3.40 -1.69 -34.43
N TRP A 5 -2.98 -2.83 -35.00
CA TRP A 5 -3.13 -4.13 -34.36
C TRP A 5 -2.31 -4.22 -33.06
N ALA A 6 -1.08 -3.71 -33.05
CA ALA A 6 -0.25 -3.67 -31.84
C ALA A 6 -0.89 -2.81 -30.72
N LEU A 7 -1.45 -1.64 -31.07
CA LEU A 7 -2.15 -0.77 -30.12
C LEU A 7 -3.42 -1.41 -29.58
N ILE A 8 -4.21 -2.08 -30.43
CA ILE A 8 -5.41 -2.81 -30.00
C ILE A 8 -5.02 -3.96 -29.08
N CYS A 9 -4.00 -4.74 -29.43
CA CYS A 9 -3.50 -5.82 -28.58
C CYS A 9 -3.02 -5.29 -27.23
N HIS A 10 -2.23 -4.21 -27.22
CA HIS A 10 -1.77 -3.58 -25.98
C HIS A 10 -2.95 -3.09 -25.13
N GLY A 11 -3.91 -2.39 -25.74
CA GLY A 11 -5.11 -1.90 -25.06
C GLY A 11 -5.94 -3.02 -24.43
N LEU A 12 -6.13 -4.12 -25.14
CA LEU A 12 -6.82 -5.30 -24.62
C LEU A 12 -6.05 -5.94 -23.46
N ILE A 13 -4.73 -6.08 -23.57
CA ILE A 13 -3.89 -6.62 -22.49
C ILE A 13 -3.98 -5.71 -21.25
N THR A 14 -3.81 -4.40 -21.41
CA THR A 14 -3.89 -3.45 -20.30
C THR A 14 -5.28 -3.48 -19.66
N LEU A 15 -6.34 -3.59 -20.45
CA LEU A 15 -7.70 -3.70 -19.93
C LEU A 15 -7.88 -4.98 -19.13
N THR A 16 -7.40 -6.13 -19.65
CA THR A 16 -7.45 -7.40 -18.91
C THR A 16 -6.67 -7.33 -17.59
N ILE A 17 -5.50 -6.71 -17.58
CA ILE A 17 -4.70 -6.53 -16.35
C ILE A 17 -5.46 -5.66 -15.34
N VAL A 18 -5.98 -4.51 -15.77
CA VAL A 18 -6.73 -3.59 -14.89
C VAL A 18 -7.99 -4.25 -14.33
N VAL A 19 -8.77 -4.91 -15.18
CA VAL A 19 -9.99 -5.64 -14.77
C VAL A 19 -9.64 -6.77 -13.80
N SER A 20 -8.57 -7.53 -14.06
CA SER A 20 -8.14 -8.59 -13.14
C SER A 20 -7.68 -8.02 -11.80
N PHE A 21 -6.94 -6.90 -11.81
CA PHE A 21 -6.47 -6.27 -10.58
C PHE A 21 -7.63 -5.75 -9.72
N LEU A 22 -8.60 -5.06 -10.32
CA LEU A 22 -9.71 -4.43 -9.60
C LEU A 22 -10.86 -5.40 -9.25
N CYS A 23 -11.23 -6.29 -10.16
CA CYS A 23 -12.43 -7.11 -10.05
C CYS A 23 -12.15 -8.60 -9.83
N GLY A 24 -10.90 -9.04 -9.86
CA GLY A 24 -10.56 -10.46 -9.82
C GLY A 24 -10.93 -11.21 -8.54
N GLN A 25 -11.19 -10.49 -7.46
CA GLN A 25 -11.67 -11.04 -6.18
C GLN A 25 -13.20 -11.22 -6.14
N TRP A 26 -13.95 -10.68 -7.11
CA TRP A 26 -15.42 -10.73 -7.08
C TRP A 26 -15.93 -12.17 -7.23
N PRO A 27 -17.05 -12.52 -6.56
CA PRO A 27 -17.64 -13.86 -6.62
C PRO A 27 -17.92 -14.35 -8.05
N ILE A 28 -18.30 -13.43 -8.95
CA ILE A 28 -18.63 -13.72 -10.36
C ILE A 28 -17.42 -14.27 -11.13
N PHE A 29 -16.20 -13.89 -10.75
CA PHE A 29 -14.98 -14.28 -11.45
C PHE A 29 -14.25 -15.47 -10.80
N GLN A 30 -14.80 -16.07 -9.74
CA GLN A 30 -14.18 -17.22 -9.08
C GLN A 30 -14.03 -18.40 -10.04
N GLY A 31 -12.84 -19.00 -10.07
CA GLY A 31 -12.51 -20.11 -10.98
C GLY A 31 -12.25 -19.69 -12.43
N THR A 32 -12.35 -18.41 -12.77
CA THR A 32 -12.06 -17.90 -14.13
C THR A 32 -10.58 -17.50 -14.28
N PRO A 33 -10.08 -17.34 -15.53
CA PRO A 33 -8.73 -16.84 -15.77
C PRO A 33 -8.45 -15.48 -15.13
N ILE A 34 -9.47 -14.62 -15.00
CA ILE A 34 -9.37 -13.28 -14.39
C ILE A 34 -8.98 -13.40 -12.91
N SER A 35 -9.63 -14.31 -12.17
CA SER A 35 -9.28 -14.57 -10.76
C SER A 35 -7.89 -15.20 -10.61
N SER A 36 -7.48 -16.05 -11.55
CA SER A 36 -6.12 -16.60 -11.57
C SER A 36 -5.05 -15.52 -11.80
N ILE A 37 -5.27 -14.64 -12.78
CA ILE A 37 -4.39 -13.49 -13.07
C ILE A 37 -4.33 -12.56 -11.85
N HIS A 38 -5.46 -12.28 -11.21
CA HIS A 38 -5.49 -11.52 -9.96
C HIS A 38 -4.59 -12.18 -8.91
N ARG A 39 -4.86 -13.43 -8.53
CA ARG A 39 -4.05 -14.14 -7.52
C ARG A 39 -2.56 -14.17 -7.87
N PHE A 40 -2.22 -14.31 -9.15
CA PHE A 40 -0.83 -14.24 -9.61
C PHE A 40 -0.23 -12.84 -9.43
N LEU A 41 -0.93 -11.79 -9.85
CA LEU A 41 -0.44 -10.41 -9.76
C LEU A 41 -0.32 -9.95 -8.30
N THR A 42 -1.29 -10.27 -7.45
CA THR A 42 -1.33 -9.76 -6.06
C THR A 42 -0.41 -10.53 -5.12
N PHE A 43 -0.31 -11.86 -5.25
CA PHE A 43 0.48 -12.69 -4.32
C PHE A 43 1.44 -13.65 -5.02
N GLY A 44 0.99 -14.29 -6.10
CA GLY A 44 1.70 -15.40 -6.71
C GLY A 44 3.08 -15.00 -7.22
N ALA A 45 3.19 -13.90 -7.96
CA ALA A 45 4.46 -13.44 -8.54
C ALA A 45 5.53 -13.24 -7.46
N TYR A 46 5.15 -12.61 -6.34
CA TYR A 46 6.06 -12.39 -5.21
C TYR A 46 6.44 -13.70 -4.51
N GLN A 47 5.46 -14.58 -4.25
CA GLN A 47 5.73 -15.89 -3.63
C GLN A 47 6.63 -16.78 -4.51
N TYR A 48 6.42 -16.80 -5.83
CA TYR A 48 7.29 -17.52 -6.75
C TYR A 48 8.70 -16.94 -6.78
N PHE A 49 8.83 -15.61 -6.75
CA PHE A 49 10.11 -14.94 -6.63
C PHE A 49 10.85 -15.33 -5.34
N LEU A 50 10.19 -15.27 -4.18
CA LEU A 50 10.78 -15.69 -2.91
C LEU A 50 11.18 -17.17 -2.91
N ARG A 51 10.33 -18.06 -3.47
CA ARG A 51 10.66 -19.49 -3.62
C ARG A 51 11.87 -19.70 -4.52
N PHE A 52 11.97 -18.95 -5.61
CA PHE A 52 13.13 -19.00 -6.50
C PHE A 52 14.40 -18.56 -5.77
N ILE A 53 14.34 -17.45 -5.03
CA ILE A 53 15.47 -16.99 -4.21
C ILE A 53 15.85 -18.03 -3.15
N GLY A 54 14.88 -18.63 -2.46
CA GLY A 54 15.12 -19.71 -1.50
C GLY A 54 15.74 -20.95 -2.14
N ALA A 55 15.34 -21.30 -3.37
CA ALA A 55 15.93 -22.43 -4.09
C ALA A 55 17.38 -22.18 -4.53
N VAL A 56 17.72 -20.94 -4.90
CA VAL A 56 19.07 -20.58 -5.41
C VAL A 56 20.04 -20.19 -4.29
N PHE A 57 19.57 -19.41 -3.31
CA PHE A 57 20.39 -18.78 -2.28
C PHE A 57 20.11 -19.32 -0.86
N GLY A 58 19.15 -20.24 -0.71
CA GLY A 58 18.73 -20.78 0.57
C GLY A 58 18.01 -19.75 1.44
N ASP A 59 17.80 -20.10 2.71
CA ASP A 59 17.06 -19.28 3.66
C ASP A 59 17.71 -17.90 3.91
N ARG A 60 19.04 -17.79 3.77
CA ARG A 60 19.74 -16.51 3.91
C ARG A 60 19.31 -15.49 2.86
N GLY A 61 19.12 -15.91 1.61
CA GLY A 61 18.67 -15.04 0.54
C GLY A 61 17.23 -14.57 0.75
N THR A 62 16.34 -15.49 1.11
CA THR A 62 14.93 -15.18 1.43
C THR A 62 14.84 -14.22 2.60
N ASN A 63 15.57 -14.47 3.69
CA ASN A 63 15.58 -13.60 4.87
C ASN A 63 16.13 -12.20 4.58
N LEU A 64 17.11 -12.07 3.68
CA LEU A 64 17.60 -10.76 3.24
C LEU A 64 16.51 -9.98 2.51
N ILE A 65 15.80 -10.61 1.57
CA ILE A 65 14.71 -9.96 0.83
C ILE A 65 13.60 -9.53 1.78
N LEU A 66 13.16 -10.41 2.69
CA LEU A 66 12.15 -10.08 3.71
C LEU A 66 12.62 -8.95 4.64
N SER A 67 13.91 -8.91 5.00
CA SER A 67 14.46 -7.80 5.80
C SER A 67 14.45 -6.47 5.05
N VAL A 68 14.70 -6.50 3.74
CA VAL A 68 14.63 -5.29 2.89
C VAL A 68 13.19 -4.82 2.72
N GLU A 69 12.26 -5.75 2.49
CA GLU A 69 10.81 -5.46 2.44
C GLU A 69 10.36 -4.80 3.73
N TYR A 70 10.67 -5.40 4.88
CA TYR A 70 10.31 -4.85 6.18
C TYR A 70 10.88 -3.43 6.40
N TYR A 71 12.14 -3.19 5.99
CA TYR A 71 12.76 -1.88 6.14
C TYR A 71 12.18 -0.83 5.18
N CYS A 72 11.85 -1.22 3.95
CA CYS A 72 11.40 -0.31 2.91
C CYS A 72 9.88 -0.01 2.96
N CYS A 73 9.07 -1.00 3.35
CA CYS A 73 7.62 -0.98 3.22
C CYS A 73 6.90 -0.94 4.58
N ASP A 74 7.37 -1.72 5.56
CA ASP A 74 6.65 -1.89 6.83
C ASP A 74 7.13 -0.94 7.94
N ARG A 75 8.23 -0.24 7.70
CA ARG A 75 8.81 0.72 8.62
C ARG A 75 8.77 2.13 8.05
N PRO A 76 8.55 3.15 8.91
CA PRO A 76 8.70 4.54 8.49
C PRO A 76 10.11 4.78 7.95
N ASN A 77 10.22 5.00 6.64
CA ASN A 77 11.51 5.17 5.97
C ASN A 77 11.94 6.66 6.04
N PRO A 78 13.00 6.99 6.81
CA PRO A 78 13.41 8.38 7.00
C PRO A 78 13.84 9.05 5.68
N ILE A 79 14.32 8.28 4.70
CA ILE A 79 14.71 8.82 3.39
C ILE A 79 13.48 9.32 2.64
N LEU A 80 12.40 8.53 2.60
CA LEU A 80 11.15 8.93 1.95
C LEU A 80 10.52 10.15 2.64
N GLN A 81 10.60 10.20 3.97
CA GLN A 81 10.12 11.35 4.74
C GLN A 81 10.90 12.63 4.42
N LEU A 82 12.24 12.53 4.33
CA LEU A 82 13.09 13.66 3.93
C LEU A 82 12.81 14.12 2.50
N ILE A 83 12.62 13.19 1.56
CA ILE A 83 12.27 13.52 0.17
C ILE A 83 10.93 14.26 0.13
N TYR A 84 9.93 13.78 0.86
CA TYR A 84 8.61 14.42 0.92
C TYR A 84 8.69 15.85 1.48
N LEU A 85 9.41 16.04 2.59
CA LEU A 85 9.64 17.36 3.19
C LEU A 85 10.42 18.29 2.24
N ALA A 86 11.41 17.77 1.52
CA ALA A 86 12.16 18.53 0.53
C ALA A 86 11.26 18.99 -0.63
N ILE A 87 10.37 18.13 -1.12
CA ILE A 87 9.41 18.47 -2.18
C ILE A 87 8.46 19.57 -1.72
N ILE A 88 7.84 19.43 -0.53
CA ILE A 88 6.94 20.46 0.02
C ILE A 88 7.68 21.77 0.23
N GLY A 89 8.84 21.73 0.91
CA GLY A 89 9.61 22.91 1.23
C GLY A 89 10.06 23.66 -0.03
N THR A 90 10.59 22.94 -1.01
CA THR A 90 11.04 23.53 -2.28
C THR A 90 9.87 24.11 -3.07
N THR A 91 8.75 23.38 -3.17
CA THR A 91 7.57 23.84 -3.89
C THR A 91 6.98 25.10 -3.25
N TYR A 92 6.85 25.12 -1.93
CA TYR A 92 6.37 26.29 -1.21
C TYR A 92 7.32 27.47 -1.36
N TYR A 93 8.63 27.25 -1.27
CA TYR A 93 9.63 28.29 -1.50
C TYR A 93 9.49 28.93 -2.88
N ILE A 94 9.34 28.11 -3.93
CA ILE A 94 9.11 28.61 -5.29
C ILE A 94 7.84 29.45 -5.35
N ILE A 95 6.71 28.95 -4.80
CA ILE A 95 5.42 29.66 -4.78
C ILE A 95 5.53 31.02 -4.07
N VAL A 96 6.23 31.09 -2.93
CA VAL A 96 6.43 32.35 -2.21
C VAL A 96 7.29 33.32 -3.03
N LYS A 97 8.29 32.84 -3.76
CA LYS A 97 9.18 33.71 -4.55
C LYS A 97 8.56 34.19 -5.85
N THR A 98 7.74 33.38 -6.50
CA THR A 98 7.19 33.69 -7.84
C THR A 98 5.74 34.13 -7.80
N SER A 99 4.89 33.46 -7.01
CA SER A 99 3.45 33.68 -7.06
C SER A 99 2.97 34.71 -6.04
N PHE A 100 3.60 34.79 -4.86
CA PHE A 100 3.11 35.70 -3.83
C PHE A 100 3.24 37.17 -4.21
N SER A 101 4.15 37.55 -5.13
CA SER A 101 4.21 38.93 -5.65
C SER A 101 2.94 39.37 -6.36
N TYR A 102 2.13 38.44 -6.88
CA TYR A 102 0.86 38.71 -7.54
C TYR A 102 -0.34 38.74 -6.57
N ILE A 103 -0.10 38.59 -5.27
CA ILE A 103 -1.11 38.63 -4.21
C ILE A 103 -0.73 39.76 -3.22
N PRO A 104 -1.65 40.68 -2.85
CA PRO A 104 -3.03 40.79 -3.30
C PRO A 104 -3.11 41.32 -4.75
N GLY A 105 -4.05 40.76 -5.50
CA GLY A 105 -4.36 41.20 -6.87
C GLY A 105 -5.86 41.43 -7.01
N TYR A 106 -6.29 41.84 -8.20
CA TYR A 106 -7.70 42.11 -8.49
C TYR A 106 -8.62 40.90 -8.20
N TYR A 107 -8.11 39.68 -8.41
CA TYR A 107 -8.86 38.43 -8.21
C TYR A 107 -8.59 37.74 -6.86
N LEU A 108 -7.51 38.09 -6.16
CA LEU A 108 -7.06 37.35 -4.97
C LEU A 108 -6.71 38.30 -3.81
N SER A 109 -7.41 38.12 -2.69
CA SER A 109 -7.18 38.87 -1.46
C SER A 109 -5.90 38.44 -0.74
N GLU A 110 -5.35 39.34 0.08
CA GLU A 110 -4.14 39.10 0.86
C GLU A 110 -4.27 37.92 1.83
N VAL A 111 -5.50 37.61 2.27
CA VAL A 111 -5.83 36.47 3.15
C VAL A 111 -5.28 35.16 2.60
N HIS A 112 -5.21 35.00 1.28
CA HIS A 112 -4.68 33.79 0.64
C HIS A 112 -3.21 33.54 0.96
N ARG A 113 -2.39 34.57 1.23
CA ARG A 113 -0.99 34.39 1.65
C ARG A 113 -0.92 33.69 3.01
N TYR A 114 -1.71 34.18 3.97
CA TYR A 114 -1.75 33.64 5.33
C TYR A 114 -2.42 32.26 5.37
N ALA A 115 -3.52 32.08 4.63
CA ALA A 115 -4.18 30.78 4.51
C ALA A 115 -3.29 29.73 3.86
N SER A 116 -2.51 30.11 2.84
CA SER A 116 -1.53 29.21 2.20
C SER A 116 -0.44 28.76 3.17
N PHE A 117 0.11 29.68 3.96
CA PHE A 117 1.08 29.34 5.01
C PHE A 117 0.48 28.39 6.05
N LEU A 118 -0.73 28.70 6.54
CA LEU A 118 -1.45 27.86 7.50
C LEU A 118 -1.70 26.45 6.96
N ALA A 119 -2.13 26.32 5.71
CA ALA A 119 -2.37 25.02 5.07
C ALA A 119 -1.10 24.17 5.01
N VAL A 120 0.03 24.76 4.63
CA VAL A 120 1.33 24.05 4.61
C VAL A 120 1.76 23.65 6.03
N ALA A 121 1.61 24.54 7.01
CA ALA A 121 1.95 24.24 8.40
C ALA A 121 1.11 23.09 8.98
N VAL A 122 -0.21 23.10 8.74
CA VAL A 122 -1.11 22.00 9.15
C VAL A 122 -0.75 20.71 8.42
N GLY A 123 -0.44 20.77 7.12
CA GLY A 123 0.00 19.61 6.35
C GLY A 123 1.28 18.98 6.89
N ILE A 124 2.29 19.79 7.22
CA ILE A 124 3.53 19.32 7.84
C ILE A 124 3.25 18.71 9.21
N LEU A 125 2.41 19.34 10.03
CA LEU A 125 2.05 18.83 11.36
C LEU A 125 1.38 17.45 11.25
N LEU A 126 0.36 17.32 10.39
CA LEU A 126 -0.32 16.04 10.16
C LEU A 126 0.65 14.98 9.66
N PHE A 127 1.53 15.33 8.73
CA PHE A 127 2.56 14.44 8.23
C PHE A 127 3.50 13.94 9.34
N LEU A 128 3.93 14.82 10.26
CA LEU A 128 4.76 14.43 11.38
C LEU A 128 3.99 13.52 12.35
N VAL A 129 2.75 13.88 12.68
CA VAL A 129 1.90 13.06 13.56
C VAL A 129 1.73 11.66 12.97
N THR A 130 1.38 11.54 11.69
CA THR A 130 1.21 10.23 11.04
C THR A 130 2.53 9.47 10.90
N SER A 131 3.64 10.17 10.64
CA SER A 131 4.97 9.55 10.48
C SER A 131 5.53 8.97 11.78
N PHE A 132 5.16 9.53 12.93
CA PHE A 132 5.62 9.07 14.25
C PHE A 132 4.58 8.29 15.04
N SER A 133 3.34 8.21 14.55
CA SER A 133 2.31 7.37 15.15
C SER A 133 2.59 5.90 14.85
N ASP A 134 2.49 5.08 15.89
CA ASP A 134 2.48 3.63 15.71
C ASP A 134 1.18 3.22 15.00
N PRO A 135 1.22 2.54 13.84
CA PRO A 135 0.02 2.03 13.18
C PRO A 135 -0.70 0.96 14.00
N GLY A 136 -0.04 0.39 15.02
CA GLY A 136 -0.55 -0.68 15.85
C GLY A 136 -0.42 -2.05 15.18
N THR A 137 -0.27 -3.10 15.99
CA THR A 137 -0.22 -4.49 15.52
C THR A 137 -1.32 -5.30 16.20
N VAL A 138 -2.13 -6.00 15.40
CA VAL A 138 -3.11 -6.94 15.94
C VAL A 138 -2.36 -8.17 16.44
N LYS A 139 -2.67 -8.59 17.67
CA LYS A 139 -2.05 -9.68 18.44
C LYS A 139 -3.15 -10.57 19.03
N ALA A 140 -2.80 -11.76 19.50
CA ALA A 140 -3.76 -12.73 20.02
C ALA A 140 -4.57 -12.20 21.22
N ASP A 141 -3.96 -11.33 22.02
CA ASP A 141 -4.56 -10.69 23.19
C ASP A 141 -5.53 -9.57 22.81
N ASN A 142 -5.28 -8.84 21.73
CA ASN A 142 -6.07 -7.67 21.33
C ASN A 142 -7.06 -7.92 20.18
N VAL A 143 -6.98 -9.06 19.50
CA VAL A 143 -7.81 -9.38 18.32
C VAL A 143 -9.31 -9.32 18.61
N SER A 144 -9.75 -9.76 19.79
CA SER A 144 -11.16 -9.72 20.21
C SER A 144 -11.73 -8.30 20.21
N ARG A 145 -10.92 -7.31 20.61
CA ARG A 145 -11.28 -5.89 20.58
C ARG A 145 -11.44 -5.40 19.14
N TYR A 146 -10.50 -5.74 18.25
CA TYR A 146 -10.59 -5.33 16.85
C TYR A 146 -11.77 -5.97 16.13
N LEU A 147 -12.04 -7.26 16.36
CA LEU A 147 -13.20 -7.95 15.80
C LEU A 147 -14.54 -7.37 16.28
N SER A 148 -14.57 -6.85 17.52
CA SER A 148 -15.77 -6.16 18.03
C SER A 148 -16.00 -4.79 17.38
N ALA A 149 -14.92 -4.09 17.00
CA ALA A 149 -15.00 -2.77 16.36
C ALA A 149 -15.20 -2.87 14.83
N TYR A 150 -14.61 -3.90 14.21
CA TYR A 150 -14.60 -4.15 12.78
C TYR A 150 -15.07 -5.59 12.50
N PRO A 151 -16.39 -5.85 12.57
CA PRO A 151 -16.92 -7.18 12.29
C PRO A 151 -16.74 -7.56 10.82
N TYR A 152 -16.65 -8.86 10.55
CA TYR A 152 -16.55 -9.37 9.18
C TYR A 152 -17.79 -8.98 8.36
N ASP A 153 -17.56 -8.25 7.27
CA ASP A 153 -18.60 -7.85 6.33
C ASP A 153 -18.70 -8.81 5.14
N ASN A 154 -17.76 -9.76 5.03
CA ASN A 154 -17.59 -10.67 3.90
C ASN A 154 -17.46 -9.98 2.53
N ILE A 155 -17.11 -8.70 2.53
CA ILE A 155 -16.87 -7.88 1.33
C ILE A 155 -15.40 -7.45 1.32
N ILE A 156 -14.95 -6.82 2.39
CA ILE A 156 -13.57 -6.36 2.60
C ILE A 156 -12.87 -7.28 3.61
N TYR A 157 -13.56 -7.61 4.70
CA TYR A 157 -13.07 -8.47 5.77
C TYR A 157 -13.81 -9.80 5.72
N THR A 158 -13.14 -10.80 5.17
CA THR A 158 -13.58 -12.20 5.20
C THR A 158 -12.73 -13.00 6.17
N GLU A 159 -13.33 -14.01 6.79
CA GLU A 159 -12.57 -15.03 7.50
C GLU A 159 -11.72 -15.81 6.50
N LYS A 160 -10.42 -15.92 6.78
CA LYS A 160 -9.47 -16.66 5.93
C LYS A 160 -8.86 -17.79 6.73
N GLU A 161 -8.96 -18.99 6.20
CA GLU A 161 -8.23 -20.15 6.72
C GLU A 161 -6.80 -20.13 6.19
N CYS A 162 -5.81 -20.04 7.08
CA CYS A 162 -4.40 -20.16 6.70
C CYS A 162 -4.05 -21.66 6.53
N PRO A 163 -3.55 -22.12 5.38
CA PRO A 163 -3.13 -23.52 5.21
C PRO A 163 -1.99 -23.93 6.16
N THR A 164 -1.15 -22.97 6.56
CA THR A 164 -0.06 -23.15 7.54
C THR A 164 -0.57 -23.55 8.92
N TYR A 165 -1.82 -23.21 9.25
CA TYR A 165 -2.48 -23.50 10.54
C TYR A 165 -2.74 -24.99 10.77
N LEU A 166 -2.73 -25.81 9.70
CA LEU A 166 -2.85 -27.26 9.84
C LEU A 166 -1.57 -27.92 10.40
N LEU A 167 -0.45 -27.18 10.48
CA LEU A 167 0.85 -27.70 10.90
C LEU A 167 1.28 -27.26 12.31
N ASP A 168 0.77 -26.14 12.85
CA ASP A 168 1.06 -25.72 14.23
C ASP A 168 -0.13 -24.99 14.87
N ARG A 169 -0.59 -25.53 16.01
CA ARG A 169 -1.88 -25.20 16.65
C ARG A 169 -1.79 -23.99 17.59
N SER A 170 -0.60 -23.43 17.81
CA SER A 170 -0.38 -22.34 18.79
C SER A 170 -0.34 -20.93 18.19
N THR A 171 -0.35 -20.78 16.86
CA THR A 171 -0.12 -19.48 16.22
C THR A 171 -1.30 -19.14 15.32
N ALA A 172 -2.31 -18.46 15.88
CA ALA A 172 -3.34 -17.84 15.06
C ALA A 172 -2.66 -16.74 14.25
N ALA A 173 -2.80 -16.67 12.93
CA ALA A 173 -2.34 -15.54 12.11
C ALA A 173 -3.52 -15.09 11.25
N TYR A 174 -3.87 -13.80 11.32
CA TYR A 174 -5.03 -13.23 10.61
C TYR A 174 -4.51 -12.43 9.42
N ALA A 175 -4.68 -12.92 8.19
CA ALA A 175 -4.24 -12.21 7.00
C ALA A 175 -5.29 -11.17 6.55
N ILE A 176 -5.15 -9.93 6.99
CA ILE A 176 -5.95 -8.80 6.48
C ILE A 176 -5.33 -8.32 5.18
N ASP A 177 -6.00 -8.57 4.04
CA ASP A 177 -5.59 -8.01 2.75
C ASP A 177 -6.11 -6.59 2.64
N VAL A 178 -5.32 -5.63 3.10
CA VAL A 178 -5.44 -4.24 2.67
C VAL A 178 -4.09 -3.85 2.10
N LEU A 179 -3.92 -4.11 0.80
CA LEU A 179 -2.91 -3.52 -0.08
C LEU A 179 -1.43 -3.68 0.35
N LEU A 180 -0.70 -4.54 -0.36
CA LEU A 180 0.75 -4.78 -0.26
C LEU A 180 1.24 -5.16 1.16
N ALA A 181 1.54 -6.45 1.35
CA ALA A 181 2.44 -6.95 2.40
C ALA A 181 1.99 -6.87 3.87
N LEU A 182 0.69 -6.85 4.20
CA LEU A 182 0.27 -7.04 5.61
C LEU A 182 -0.31 -8.45 5.87
N ILE A 183 0.56 -9.47 5.87
CA ILE A 183 0.25 -10.68 6.63
C ILE A 183 0.44 -10.31 8.10
N ILE A 184 -0.64 -10.07 8.83
CA ILE A 184 -0.55 -9.93 10.28
C ILE A 184 -0.31 -11.34 10.85
N THR A 185 0.96 -11.68 11.00
CA THR A 185 1.36 -12.79 11.86
C THR A 185 1.07 -12.37 13.30
N VAL A 186 0.00 -12.91 13.86
CA VAL A 186 -0.24 -12.82 15.29
C VAL A 186 0.75 -13.80 15.93
N ASP A 187 1.87 -13.27 16.43
CA ASP A 187 2.80 -14.06 17.22
C ASP A 187 2.11 -14.48 18.52
N GLY A 188 2.14 -15.79 18.79
CA GLY A 188 1.75 -16.40 20.07
C GLY A 188 2.90 -16.45 21.05
#